data_AF-A0A0B2SG49-F1
#
_entry.id   AF-A0A0B2SG49-F1
#
_cell.length_a   1.000
_cell.length_b   1.000
_cell.length_c   1.000
_cell.angle_alpha   90.00
_cell.angle_beta   90.00
_cell.angle_gamma   90.00
#
_symmetry.space_group_name_H-M   'P 1'
#
loop_
_entity.id
_entity.type
_entity.pdbx_description
1 polymer ?
#
loop_
_entity_poly.entity_id
_entity_poly.type
_entity_poly.pdbx_seq_one_letter_code
_entity_poly.pdbx_strand_id
1 'polypeptide(L)'
;MSPSKKIEPEEVEGEIIGTTDYFFVKVGEALPLKSSDSVFDAETLPSQPLALSERFRLTFVAHSSGFFVAKTKDLIDSAKELKDKGSGSPVEQLSLVDVPVGRVRALALSTDNSTLAASVSGDIRFYSVESFLNKVLKP
;
A
#
# COMPACT_ATOMS: atom_id res chain seq x y z
N MET A 1 40.65 9.82 -40.87
CA MET A 1 39.85 10.03 -39.65
C MET A 1 39.68 8.68 -38.98
N SER A 2 40.28 8.48 -37.80
CA SER A 2 40.21 7.20 -37.08
C SER A 2 38.87 7.09 -36.35
N PRO A 3 38.20 5.92 -36.35
CA PRO A 3 36.92 5.76 -35.67
C PRO A 3 37.12 5.89 -34.16
N SER A 4 36.29 6.72 -33.52
CA SER A 4 36.26 6.87 -32.07
C SER A 4 35.74 5.58 -31.45
N LYS A 5 36.57 4.90 -30.66
CA LYS A 5 36.20 3.68 -29.95
C LYS A 5 35.19 4.04 -28.86
N LYS A 6 33.94 3.59 -29.01
CA LYS A 6 32.90 3.73 -27.99
C LYS A 6 33.30 2.86 -26.79
N ILE A 7 33.60 3.48 -25.66
CA ILE A 7 33.87 2.79 -24.39
C ILE A 7 32.49 2.58 -23.76
N GLU A 8 32.03 1.33 -23.70
CA GLU A 8 30.84 0.99 -22.92
C GLU A 8 31.31 0.73 -21.48
N PRO A 9 30.69 1.35 -20.46
CA PRO A 9 31.08 1.13 -19.08
C PRO A 9 30.80 -0.34 -18.73
N GLU A 10 31.82 -1.04 -18.19
CA GLU A 10 31.60 -2.35 -17.60
C GLU A 10 30.63 -2.18 -16.42
N GLU A 11 29.47 -2.82 -16.49
CA GLU A 11 28.58 -2.94 -15.34
C GLU A 11 29.27 -3.81 -14.30
N VAL A 12 29.82 -3.18 -13.26
CA VAL A 12 30.44 -3.88 -12.14
C VAL A 12 29.35 -4.16 -11.11
N GLU A 13 29.05 -5.44 -10.89
CA GLU A 13 28.16 -5.87 -9.81
C GLU A 13 28.73 -5.42 -8.45
N GLY A 14 27.88 -4.86 -7.61
CA GLY A 14 28.26 -4.42 -6.26
C GLY A 14 28.65 -5.59 -5.36
N GLU A 15 29.41 -5.32 -4.30
CA GLU A 15 29.79 -6.35 -3.33
C GLU A 15 28.56 -6.91 -2.60
N ILE A 16 28.44 -8.24 -2.57
CA ILE A 16 27.40 -8.95 -1.84
C ILE A 16 27.98 -9.42 -0.50
N ILE A 17 27.51 -8.82 0.59
CA ILE A 17 27.92 -9.21 1.95
C ILE A 17 26.81 -10.05 2.58
N GLY A 18 27.07 -11.33 2.80
CA GLY A 18 26.16 -12.20 3.56
C GLY A 18 26.17 -11.85 5.05
N THR A 19 25.00 -11.83 5.68
CA THR A 19 24.85 -11.61 7.13
C THR A 19 23.74 -12.47 7.71
N THR A 20 23.91 -12.89 8.96
CA THR A 20 22.86 -13.55 9.77
C THR A 20 22.23 -12.59 10.79
N ASP A 21 22.76 -11.38 10.92
CA ASP A 21 22.31 -10.40 11.91
C ASP A 21 21.02 -9.69 11.46
N TYR A 22 20.73 -9.73 10.16
CA TYR A 22 19.55 -9.13 9.55
C TYR A 22 18.74 -10.19 8.82
N PHE A 23 17.49 -10.40 9.27
CA PHE A 23 16.58 -11.35 8.65
C PHE A 23 15.15 -10.81 8.68
N PHE A 24 14.35 -11.24 7.70
CA PHE A 24 12.92 -10.93 7.65
C PHE A 24 12.12 -12.07 8.26
N VAL A 25 11.15 -11.72 9.12
CA VAL A 25 10.19 -12.68 9.67
C VAL A 25 8.81 -12.37 9.13
N LYS A 26 8.17 -13.37 8.52
CA LYS A 26 6.78 -13.24 8.05
C LYS A 26 5.83 -13.13 9.25
N VAL A 27 5.26 -11.93 9.43
CA VAL A 27 4.36 -11.60 10.54
C VAL A 27 3.03 -12.35 10.48
N GLY A 28 2.47 -12.53 9.29
CA GLY A 28 1.17 -13.17 9.04
C GLY A 28 1.02 -13.61 7.59
N GLU A 29 -0.15 -14.13 7.22
CA GLU A 29 -0.49 -14.49 5.84
C GLU A 29 -1.00 -13.29 5.03
N ALA A 30 -0.95 -13.40 3.70
CA ALA A 30 -1.41 -12.34 2.81
C ALA A 30 -2.91 -12.15 2.94
N LEU A 31 -3.33 -10.93 3.26
CA LEU A 31 -4.75 -10.60 3.39
C LEU A 31 -5.39 -10.31 2.02
N PRO A 32 -6.53 -10.92 1.71
CA PRO A 32 -7.31 -10.52 0.54
C PRO A 32 -7.86 -9.11 0.71
N LEU A 33 -7.89 -8.33 -0.38
CA LEU A 33 -8.47 -6.98 -0.36
C LEU A 33 -9.99 -7.03 -0.15
N LYS A 34 -10.67 -7.96 -0.81
CA LYS A 34 -12.13 -8.16 -0.78
C LYS A 34 -12.46 -9.64 -0.58
N SER A 35 -13.64 -9.95 -0.07
CA SER A 35 -14.08 -11.34 0.16
C SER A 35 -14.40 -12.12 -1.12
N SER A 36 -14.61 -11.45 -2.25
CA SER A 36 -14.86 -12.07 -3.56
C SER A 36 -13.70 -11.80 -4.52
N ASP A 37 -13.51 -12.69 -5.50
CA ASP A 37 -12.53 -12.51 -6.57
C ASP A 37 -12.77 -11.19 -7.30
N SER A 38 -11.91 -10.21 -7.04
CA SER A 38 -11.86 -8.98 -7.82
C SER A 38 -11.31 -9.31 -9.20
N VAL A 39 -11.96 -8.80 -10.25
CA VAL A 39 -11.44 -8.87 -11.62
C VAL A 39 -10.06 -8.20 -11.63
N PHE A 40 -9.02 -9.01 -11.82
CA PHE A 40 -7.66 -8.52 -11.97
C PHE A 40 -7.54 -7.73 -13.26
N ASP A 41 -7.13 -6.47 -13.16
CA ASP A 41 -6.97 -5.56 -14.29
C ASP A 41 -5.49 -5.19 -14.46
N ALA A 42 -4.82 -5.91 -15.36
CA ALA A 42 -3.38 -5.79 -15.60
C ALA A 42 -2.97 -4.41 -16.12
N GLU A 43 -3.87 -3.72 -16.84
CA GLU A 43 -3.59 -2.42 -17.48
C GLU A 43 -3.58 -1.25 -16.47
N THR A 44 -4.04 -1.52 -15.25
CA THR A 44 -4.50 -0.45 -14.35
C THR A 44 -3.94 -0.56 -12.95
N LEU A 45 -2.90 -1.38 -12.79
CA LEU A 45 -2.24 -1.60 -11.52
C LEU A 45 -1.73 -0.26 -10.93
N PRO A 46 -2.00 0.01 -9.65
CA PRO A 46 -1.39 1.12 -8.93
C PRO A 46 0.12 0.88 -8.79
N SER A 47 0.93 1.91 -9.06
CA SER A 47 2.39 1.86 -8.87
C SER A 47 2.78 2.01 -7.40
N GLN A 48 1.97 2.74 -6.62
CA GLN A 48 2.14 2.89 -5.17
C GLN A 48 0.79 2.64 -4.47
N PRO A 49 0.39 1.36 -4.30
CA PRO A 49 -0.92 1.00 -3.75
C PRO A 49 -1.05 1.20 -2.26
N LEU A 50 0.04 1.46 -1.55
CA LEU A 50 0.08 1.43 -0.09
C LEU A 50 0.71 2.71 0.45
N ALA A 51 0.03 3.33 1.41
CA ALA A 51 0.62 4.37 2.25
C ALA A 51 0.35 4.08 3.73
N LEU A 52 1.31 4.38 4.60
CA LEU A 52 1.24 4.11 6.03
C LEU A 52 1.39 5.40 6.82
N SER A 53 0.40 5.74 7.63
CA SER A 53 0.53 6.80 8.63
C SER A 53 0.93 6.20 9.97
N GLU A 54 2.20 6.38 10.33
CA GLU A 54 2.70 5.95 11.63
C GLU A 54 2.12 6.80 12.76
N ARG A 55 1.92 8.10 12.52
CA ARG A 55 1.36 9.03 13.52
C ARG A 55 -0.07 8.65 13.90
N PHE A 56 -0.91 8.38 12.91
CA PHE A 56 -2.33 8.09 13.12
C PHE A 56 -2.64 6.58 13.15
N ARG A 57 -1.63 5.73 12.95
CA ARG A 57 -1.74 4.25 12.93
C ARG A 57 -2.75 3.74 11.89
N LEU A 58 -2.79 4.41 10.75
CA LEU A 58 -3.67 4.09 9.63
C LEU A 58 -2.87 3.58 8.44
N THR A 59 -3.44 2.61 7.75
CA THR A 59 -2.95 2.10 6.46
C THR A 59 -3.97 2.42 5.38
N PHE A 60 -3.48 2.95 4.26
CA PHE A 60 -4.26 3.28 3.09
C PHE A 60 -3.94 2.29 1.97
N VAL A 61 -4.95 1.60 1.44
CA VAL A 61 -4.76 0.53 0.47
C VAL A 61 -5.60 0.78 -0.78
N ALA A 62 -4.95 1.05 -1.91
CA ALA A 62 -5.61 1.27 -3.19
C ALA A 62 -6.30 0.00 -3.71
N HIS A 63 -7.45 0.17 -4.34
CA HIS A 63 -8.14 -0.85 -5.15
C HIS A 63 -8.67 -0.22 -6.44
N SER A 64 -9.26 -1.03 -7.32
CA SER A 64 -9.64 -0.64 -8.69
C SER A 64 -10.59 0.56 -8.81
N SER A 65 -11.31 0.90 -7.73
CA SER A 65 -12.33 1.96 -7.70
C SER A 65 -12.09 3.02 -6.62
N GLY A 66 -10.98 2.94 -5.89
CA GLY A 66 -10.74 3.83 -4.75
C GLY A 66 -9.60 3.37 -3.86
N PHE A 67 -9.74 3.63 -2.56
CA PHE A 67 -8.84 3.09 -1.55
C PHE A 67 -9.57 2.84 -0.23
N PHE A 68 -9.11 1.82 0.48
CA PHE A 68 -9.49 1.51 1.83
C PHE A 68 -8.64 2.28 2.83
N VAL A 69 -9.24 2.62 3.97
CA VAL A 69 -8.55 3.14 5.16
C VAL A 69 -8.81 2.18 6.30
N ALA A 70 -7.77 1.56 6.84
CA ALA A 70 -7.88 0.62 7.96
C ALA A 70 -6.89 0.98 9.06
N LYS A 71 -7.15 0.56 10.30
CA LYS A 71 -6.13 0.62 11.34
C LYS A 71 -5.04 -0.40 11.02
N THR A 72 -3.78 0.01 11.09
CA THR A 72 -2.65 -0.87 10.80
C THR A 72 -2.63 -2.10 11.71
N LYS A 73 -3.01 -1.91 12.98
CA LYS A 73 -3.11 -3.00 13.96
C LYS A 73 -4.12 -4.08 13.53
N ASP A 74 -5.29 -3.67 13.07
CA ASP A 74 -6.37 -4.60 12.70
C ASP A 74 -5.97 -5.45 11.48
N LEU A 75 -5.24 -4.85 10.53
CA LEU A 75 -4.63 -5.59 9.41
C LEU A 75 -3.59 -6.61 9.89
N ILE A 76 -2.69 -6.21 10.79
CA ILE A 76 -1.65 -7.13 11.31
C ILE A 76 -2.28 -8.27 12.10
N ASP A 77 -3.28 -7.98 12.93
CA ASP A 77 -3.96 -8.98 13.76
C ASP A 77 -4.74 -9.97 12.89
N SER A 78 -5.43 -9.49 11.85
CA SER A 78 -6.11 -10.36 10.89
C SER A 78 -5.13 -11.24 10.09
N ALA A 79 -3.97 -10.68 9.67
CA ALA A 79 -2.95 -11.45 8.96
C ALA A 79 -2.36 -12.57 9.82
N LYS A 80 -2.18 -12.32 11.13
CA LYS A 80 -1.76 -13.35 12.10
C LYS A 80 -2.85 -14.40 12.30
N GLU A 81 -4.10 -13.97 12.44
CA GLU A 81 -5.22 -14.89 12.60
C GLU A 81 -5.38 -15.83 11.39
N LEU A 82 -5.21 -15.29 10.18
CA LEU A 82 -5.21 -16.08 8.95
C LEU A 82 -4.10 -17.12 8.95
N LYS A 83 -2.90 -16.77 9.45
CA LYS A 83 -1.78 -17.70 9.59
C LYS A 83 -2.06 -18.81 10.60
N ASP A 84 -2.63 -18.46 11.76
CA ASP A 84 -2.78 -19.38 12.88
C ASP A 84 -4.03 -20.26 12.77
N LYS A 85 -5.12 -19.73 12.24
CA LYS A 85 -6.44 -20.39 12.20
C LYS A 85 -6.95 -20.70 10.80
N GLY A 86 -6.29 -20.20 9.76
CA GLY A 86 -6.78 -20.29 8.37
C GLY A 86 -7.98 -19.38 8.07
N SER A 87 -8.37 -18.51 9.01
CA SER A 87 -9.49 -17.58 8.86
C SER A 87 -9.10 -16.18 9.35
N GLY A 88 -9.08 -15.21 8.45
CA GLY A 88 -8.86 -13.79 8.75
C GLY A 88 -9.83 -12.95 7.95
N SER A 89 -10.09 -11.73 8.42
CA SER A 89 -10.97 -10.79 7.72
C SER A 89 -10.23 -10.09 6.57
N PRO A 90 -10.84 -9.95 5.38
CA PRO A 90 -10.29 -9.16 4.28
C PRO A 90 -10.18 -7.67 4.65
N VAL A 91 -9.36 -6.93 3.91
CA VAL A 91 -9.14 -5.49 4.13
C VAL A 91 -10.46 -4.70 4.11
N GLU A 92 -11.36 -5.01 3.17
CA GLU A 92 -12.69 -4.41 3.06
C GLU A 92 -13.50 -4.45 4.37
N GLN A 93 -13.49 -5.58 5.07
CA GLN A 93 -14.23 -5.74 6.33
C GLN A 93 -13.56 -5.03 7.51
N LEU A 94 -12.23 -4.85 7.45
CA LEU A 94 -11.44 -4.15 8.47
C LEU A 94 -11.37 -2.63 8.24
N SER A 95 -11.92 -2.16 7.12
CA SER A 95 -11.81 -0.76 6.72
C SER A 95 -12.73 0.12 7.55
N LEU A 96 -12.17 1.21 8.06
CA LEU A 96 -12.93 2.33 8.66
C LEU A 96 -13.75 3.06 7.60
N VAL A 97 -13.21 3.16 6.38
CA VAL A 97 -13.87 3.76 5.23
C VAL A 97 -13.31 3.19 3.92
N ASP A 98 -14.20 2.99 2.96
CA ASP A 98 -13.88 2.87 1.53
C ASP A 98 -14.13 4.23 0.87
N VAL A 99 -13.10 4.78 0.21
CA VAL A 99 -13.15 6.10 -0.43
C VAL A 99 -13.24 5.92 -1.95
N PRO A 100 -14.44 6.08 -2.56
CA PRO A 100 -14.66 5.78 -3.98
C PRO A 100 -14.23 6.95 -4.86
N VAL A 101 -12.92 7.06 -5.10
CA VAL A 101 -12.33 8.19 -5.84
C VAL A 101 -12.06 7.88 -7.30
N GLY A 102 -12.33 6.65 -7.73
CA GLY A 102 -11.98 6.14 -9.03
C GLY A 102 -10.61 5.47 -9.02
N ARG A 103 -9.97 5.42 -10.18
CA ARG A 103 -8.73 4.64 -10.39
C ARG A 103 -7.52 5.33 -9.75
N VAL A 104 -7.17 4.88 -8.56
CA VAL A 104 -5.97 5.34 -7.84
C VAL A 104 -4.73 4.71 -8.49
N ARG A 105 -3.74 5.54 -8.81
CA ARG A 105 -2.43 5.11 -9.32
C ARG A 105 -1.37 5.09 -8.22
N ALA A 106 -1.42 6.06 -7.32
CA ALA A 106 -0.46 6.21 -6.23
C ALA A 106 -1.12 6.82 -5.00
N LEU A 107 -0.72 6.35 -3.82
CA LEU A 107 -1.01 6.94 -2.53
C LEU A 107 0.30 7.39 -1.88
N ALA A 108 0.35 8.62 -1.39
CA ALA A 108 1.50 9.14 -0.68
C ALA A 108 1.05 9.99 0.51
N LEU A 109 1.80 9.94 1.60
CA LEU A 109 1.57 10.77 2.78
C LEU A 109 2.58 11.91 2.84
N SER A 110 2.13 13.06 3.33
CA SER A 110 3.02 14.15 3.73
C SER A 110 3.93 13.70 4.87
N THR A 111 5.10 14.33 5.00
CA THR A 111 6.11 14.00 6.01
C THR A 111 5.56 14.05 7.43
N ASP A 112 4.69 15.01 7.73
CA ASP A 112 4.03 15.18 9.03
C ASP A 112 2.82 14.25 9.26
N ASN A 113 2.56 13.36 8.30
CA ASN A 113 1.46 12.39 8.27
C ASN A 113 0.05 13.01 8.24
N SER A 114 -0.09 14.32 8.06
CA SER A 114 -1.40 15.00 8.17
C SER A 114 -2.22 14.96 6.88
N THR A 115 -1.57 14.79 5.72
CA THR A 115 -2.20 14.87 4.40
C THR A 115 -1.90 13.63 3.58
N LEU A 116 -2.93 12.98 3.07
CA LEU A 116 -2.84 11.91 2.07
C LEU A 116 -3.07 12.51 0.68
N ALA A 117 -2.14 12.30 -0.24
CA ALA A 117 -2.31 12.56 -1.65
C ALA A 117 -2.68 11.25 -2.37
N ALA A 118 -3.76 11.28 -3.14
CA ALA A 118 -4.15 10.20 -4.05
C ALA A 118 -4.06 10.70 -5.49
N SER A 119 -3.16 10.10 -6.28
CA SER A 119 -3.13 10.30 -7.72
C SER A 119 -4.25 9.47 -8.35
N VAL A 120 -5.16 10.13 -9.05
CA VAL A 120 -6.33 9.52 -9.68
C VAL A 120 -6.38 9.98 -11.12
N SER A 121 -6.18 9.06 -12.06
CA SER A 121 -6.08 9.38 -13.48
C SER A 121 -5.03 10.47 -13.78
N GLY A 122 -5.46 11.72 -14.00
CA GLY A 122 -4.60 12.88 -14.25
C GLY A 122 -4.60 13.92 -13.14
N ASP A 123 -5.36 13.70 -12.06
CA ASP A 123 -5.50 14.65 -10.95
C ASP A 123 -4.84 14.10 -9.68
N ILE A 124 -4.54 15.02 -8.76
CA ILE A 124 -4.11 14.68 -7.40
C ILE A 124 -5.17 15.21 -6.43
N ARG A 125 -5.74 14.32 -5.63
CA ARG A 125 -6.69 14.66 -4.58
C ARG A 125 -5.99 14.61 -3.22
N PHE A 126 -6.24 15.61 -2.39
CA PHE A 126 -5.66 15.70 -1.05
C PHE A 126 -6.73 15.48 0.01
N TYR A 127 -6.41 14.67 1.01
CA TYR A 127 -7.29 14.35 2.14
C TYR A 127 -6.57 14.66 3.44
N SER A 128 -7.27 15.30 4.38
CA SER A 128 -6.80 15.35 5.76
C SER A 128 -6.90 13.95 6.38
N VAL A 129 -5.78 13.44 6.89
CA VAL A 129 -5.73 12.10 7.50
C VAL A 129 -6.61 12.03 8.75
N GLU A 130 -6.67 13.10 9.53
CA GLU A 130 -7.49 13.20 10.73
C GLU A 130 -8.99 13.04 10.42
N SER A 131 -9.44 13.45 9.23
CA SER A 131 -10.84 13.30 8.81
C SER A 131 -11.31 11.84 8.77
N PHE A 132 -10.40 10.88 8.61
CA PHE A 132 -10.71 9.45 8.59
C PHE A 132 -10.89 8.86 10.00
N LEU A 133 -10.46 9.56 11.05
CA LEU A 133 -10.59 9.12 12.44
C LEU A 133 -11.98 9.42 13.02
N ASN A 134 -12.65 10.46 12.50
CA ASN A 134 -13.80 11.09 13.14
C ASN A 134 -15.17 10.64 12.61
N LYS A 135 -15.27 9.48 11.94
CA LYS A 135 -16.58 8.99 11.49
C LYS A 135 -17.36 8.37 12.65
N VAL A 136 -18.06 9.24 13.38
CA VAL A 136 -19.38 8.93 13.91
C VAL A 136 -20.21 8.44 12.72
N LEU A 137 -20.60 7.16 12.76
CA LEU A 137 -21.64 6.62 11.90
C LEU A 137 -22.87 7.55 12.04
N LYS A 138 -23.22 8.29 10.99
CA LYS A 138 -24.56 8.89 10.97
C LYS A 138 -25.56 7.71 10.80
N PRO A 139 -26.64 7.68 11.60
CA PRO A 139 -27.62 6.60 11.61
C PRO A 139 -28.32 6.43 10.27
#